data_AF-A0A3M8BXC6-F1
#
_entry.id   AF-A0A3M8BXC6-F1
#
_cell.length_a   1.000
_cell.length_b   1.000
_cell.length_c   1.000
_cell.angle_alpha   90.00
_cell.angle_beta   90.00
_cell.angle_gamma   90.00
#
_symmetry.space_group_name_H-M   'P 1'
#
loop_
_entity.id
_entity.type
_entity.pdbx_description
1 polymer ?
#
loop_
_entity_poly.entity_id
_entity_poly.type
_entity_poly.pdbx_seq_one_letter_code
_entity_poly.pdbx_strand_id
1 'polypeptide(L)'
;MGRQVPTPTPTAPPPISNNLAEECIRVQKVYDWVVSANRFRNRYSIPADCRELVDAAVAAGQDISVQCIESTANLNCRIASIRRENILVGGVSVRVGIVRFIFGGNVLVRIFADGVLLCDFPVTVQYDQEMVLCLPEPLDADNIVCRIAALECYPTYSLLLDGSVELDLLFCNEVQVEAEVKLEVLAKFCSPRPNDIPIPSPTLGGYCPPIAFPPQCPAIFPRPSCDCQATVNTLIPGVGVTLGLPPAAVAEIGTVQLIADICPSCNPGGSTFTFNFFDTPGPTPLPDVFPGDQSFNFSPTTISSPTCITVLPALIPGVVLPAIVIGMTVTGTGVQTFTSTGTQQTLNYTLVLAETGIGLPDVIIMLLSDPLGVVSFAAAITVVPDAQLLVQDCITFPDVLSGPTIP
;
A
#
# COMPACT_ATOMS: atom_id res chain seq x y z
N MET A 1 61.21 -0.90 -15.69
CA MET A 1 60.11 -0.35 -14.87
C MET A 1 58.85 -0.40 -15.73
N GLY A 2 57.95 -1.33 -15.44
CA GLY A 2 56.72 -1.53 -16.20
C GLY A 2 55.70 -0.45 -15.87
N ARG A 3 55.20 0.25 -16.89
CA ARG A 3 54.15 1.26 -16.79
C ARG A 3 52.84 0.54 -16.46
N GLN A 4 52.37 0.62 -15.21
CA GLN A 4 51.05 0.14 -14.83
C GLN A 4 49.99 0.98 -15.56
N VAL A 5 49.20 0.30 -16.39
CA VAL A 5 48.02 0.87 -17.03
C VAL A 5 46.90 0.89 -15.97
N PRO A 6 46.13 1.99 -15.81
CA PRO A 6 45.04 2.04 -14.86
C PRO A 6 44.03 0.93 -15.16
N THR A 7 43.69 0.13 -14.15
CA THR A 7 42.61 -0.85 -14.24
C THR A 7 41.30 -0.09 -14.50
N PRO A 8 40.49 -0.48 -15.52
CA PRO A 8 39.23 0.19 -15.80
C PRO A 8 38.32 0.07 -14.56
N THR A 9 37.80 1.22 -14.11
CA THR A 9 36.81 1.29 -13.04
C THR A 9 35.59 0.46 -13.45
N PRO A 10 35.13 -0.50 -12.63
CA PRO A 10 33.94 -1.28 -12.96
C PRO A 10 32.74 -0.34 -13.13
N THR A 11 32.10 -0.39 -14.29
CA THR A 11 30.84 0.29 -14.56
C THR A 11 29.79 -0.22 -13.59
N ALA A 12 29.09 0.68 -12.90
CA ALA A 12 28.00 0.30 -12.00
C ALA A 12 26.93 -0.48 -12.79
N PRO A 13 26.35 -1.56 -12.22
CA PRO A 13 25.22 -2.23 -12.85
C PRO A 13 24.07 -1.23 -13.06
N PRO A 14 23.35 -1.29 -14.20
CA PRO A 14 22.19 -0.44 -14.39
C PRO A 14 21.16 -0.70 -13.28
N PRO A 15 20.41 0.34 -12.85
CA PRO A 15 19.44 0.19 -11.78
C PRO A 15 18.35 -0.81 -12.18
N ILE A 16 17.89 -1.60 -11.20
CA ILE A 16 16.76 -2.51 -11.41
C ILE A 16 15.52 -1.62 -11.64
N SER A 17 14.93 -1.74 -12.84
CA SER A 17 13.69 -1.05 -13.20
C SER A 17 12.60 -1.38 -12.18
N ASN A 18 12.08 -0.35 -11.51
CA ASN A 18 10.96 -0.42 -10.56
C ASN A 18 9.91 0.64 -10.91
N ASN A 19 9.65 0.79 -12.21
CA ASN A 19 8.66 1.73 -12.72
C ASN A 19 7.25 1.15 -12.52
N LEU A 20 6.26 2.03 -12.45
CA LEU A 20 4.87 1.62 -12.60
C LEU A 20 4.72 0.87 -13.94
N ALA A 21 4.43 -0.42 -13.88
CA ALA A 21 4.23 -1.27 -15.04
C ALA A 21 2.83 -1.89 -14.98
N GLU A 22 2.27 -2.17 -16.15
CA GLU A 22 1.03 -2.95 -16.26
C GLU A 22 1.30 -4.37 -15.74
N GLU A 23 0.93 -4.63 -14.49
CA GLU A 23 1.08 -5.94 -13.88
C GLU A 23 -0.20 -6.76 -14.08
N CYS A 24 -0.07 -7.89 -14.77
CA CYS A 24 -1.16 -8.83 -14.97
C CYS A 24 -1.30 -9.70 -13.72
N ILE A 25 -2.14 -9.25 -12.77
CA ILE A 25 -2.33 -9.95 -11.51
C ILE A 25 -3.46 -10.98 -11.60
N ARG A 26 -3.23 -12.14 -10.98
CA ARG A 26 -4.24 -13.19 -10.81
C ARG A 26 -4.95 -12.95 -9.48
N VAL A 27 -6.24 -12.62 -9.54
CA VAL A 27 -7.04 -12.26 -8.35
C VAL A 27 -8.43 -12.90 -8.40
N GLN A 28 -9.06 -13.06 -7.23
CA GLN A 28 -10.49 -13.37 -7.15
C GLN A 28 -11.29 -12.08 -7.38
N LYS A 29 -12.09 -12.04 -8.44
CA LYS A 29 -13.01 -10.94 -8.71
C LYS A 29 -14.38 -11.27 -8.14
N VAL A 30 -14.91 -10.31 -7.38
CA VAL A 30 -16.29 -10.35 -6.87
C VAL A 30 -17.24 -9.82 -7.95
N TYR A 31 -18.20 -10.65 -8.37
CA TYR A 31 -19.26 -10.34 -9.35
C TYR A 31 -20.55 -9.85 -8.69
N ASP A 32 -20.84 -10.31 -7.49
CA ASP A 32 -21.92 -9.83 -6.64
C ASP A 32 -21.53 -9.97 -5.17
N TRP A 33 -22.03 -9.08 -4.33
CA TRP A 33 -21.83 -9.13 -2.89
C TRP A 33 -23.08 -8.65 -2.17
N VAL A 34 -23.80 -9.60 -1.57
CA VAL A 34 -25.11 -9.39 -0.98
C VAL A 34 -25.05 -9.65 0.52
N VAL A 35 -25.64 -8.73 1.29
CA VAL A 35 -25.90 -8.93 2.71
C VAL A 35 -27.40 -9.01 2.97
N SER A 36 -27.81 -9.95 3.81
CA SER A 36 -29.20 -10.16 4.19
C SER A 36 -29.33 -10.36 5.70
N ALA A 37 -30.27 -9.65 6.31
CA ALA A 37 -30.69 -9.84 7.69
C ALA A 37 -32.09 -10.45 7.69
N ASN A 38 -32.23 -11.65 8.25
CA ASN A 38 -33.53 -12.30 8.32
C ASN A 38 -33.84 -12.65 9.76
N ARG A 39 -35.03 -12.24 10.20
CA ARG A 39 -35.57 -12.59 11.49
C ARG A 39 -36.63 -13.66 11.30
N PHE A 40 -36.50 -14.79 11.99
CA PHE A 40 -37.53 -15.82 12.00
C PHE A 40 -37.80 -16.31 13.41
N ARG A 41 -39.03 -16.78 13.61
CA ARG A 41 -39.51 -17.28 14.89
C ARG A 41 -39.97 -18.70 14.71
N ASN A 42 -39.48 -19.60 15.55
CA ASN A 42 -39.84 -21.01 15.47
C ASN A 42 -39.93 -21.64 16.85
N ARG A 43 -40.69 -22.72 16.94
CA ARG A 43 -40.89 -23.51 18.16
C ARG A 43 -40.00 -24.74 18.13
N TYR A 44 -39.33 -24.99 19.25
CA TYR A 44 -38.43 -26.12 19.42
C TYR A 44 -38.89 -26.95 20.62
N SER A 45 -39.09 -28.24 20.40
CA SER A 45 -39.55 -29.16 21.44
C SER A 45 -38.48 -29.32 22.52
N ILE A 46 -38.92 -29.30 23.79
CA ILE A 46 -38.06 -29.57 24.93
C ILE A 46 -37.85 -31.11 25.02
N PRO A 47 -36.60 -31.60 25.14
CA PRO A 47 -36.31 -33.01 25.35
C PRO A 47 -37.05 -33.59 26.56
N ALA A 48 -37.40 -34.88 26.52
CA ALA A 48 -38.29 -35.48 27.53
C ALA A 48 -37.74 -35.42 28.96
N ASP A 49 -36.43 -35.62 29.13
CA ASP A 49 -35.69 -35.51 30.38
C ASP A 49 -35.71 -34.09 30.95
N CYS A 50 -35.49 -33.08 30.10
CA CYS A 50 -35.59 -31.67 30.49
C CYS A 50 -37.05 -31.27 30.77
N ARG A 51 -38.01 -31.80 30.00
CA ARG A 51 -39.44 -31.50 30.14
C ARG A 51 -39.99 -31.97 31.49
N GLU A 52 -39.61 -33.16 31.96
CA GLU A 52 -40.04 -33.65 33.28
C GLU A 52 -39.63 -32.71 34.42
N LEU A 53 -38.41 -32.14 34.35
CA LEU A 53 -37.91 -31.18 35.33
C LEU A 53 -38.68 -29.85 35.26
N VAL A 54 -38.96 -29.38 34.04
CA VAL A 54 -39.71 -28.15 33.80
C VAL A 54 -41.16 -28.28 34.28
N ASP A 55 -41.84 -29.38 33.96
CA ASP A 55 -43.22 -29.63 34.37
C ASP A 55 -43.35 -29.69 35.90
N ALA A 56 -42.37 -30.29 36.58
CA ALA A 56 -42.31 -30.33 38.04
C ALA A 56 -42.12 -28.93 38.66
N ALA A 57 -41.24 -28.11 38.09
CA ALA A 57 -40.99 -26.74 38.53
C ALA A 57 -42.23 -25.84 38.32
N VAL A 58 -42.90 -25.97 37.17
CA VAL A 58 -44.15 -25.26 36.87
C VAL A 58 -45.26 -25.69 37.84
N ALA A 59 -45.40 -26.99 38.12
CA ALA A 59 -46.39 -27.51 39.08
C ALA A 59 -46.13 -27.02 40.52
N ALA A 60 -44.86 -26.78 40.87
CA ALA A 60 -44.45 -26.20 42.14
C ALA A 60 -44.63 -24.66 42.21
N GLY A 61 -45.04 -24.02 41.12
CA GLY A 61 -45.25 -22.56 41.05
C GLY A 61 -43.96 -21.74 40.98
N GLN A 62 -42.86 -22.34 40.51
CA GLN A 62 -41.58 -21.67 40.33
C GLN A 62 -41.57 -20.77 39.09
N ASP A 63 -40.78 -19.71 39.10
CA ASP A 63 -40.62 -18.82 37.94
C ASP A 63 -39.64 -19.42 36.94
N ILE A 64 -40.08 -19.59 35.69
CA ILE A 64 -39.26 -20.21 34.65
C ILE A 64 -38.67 -19.15 33.71
N SER A 65 -37.36 -19.19 33.52
CA SER A 65 -36.66 -18.35 32.55
C SER A 65 -35.85 -19.19 31.58
N VAL A 66 -35.69 -18.66 30.36
CA VAL A 66 -34.97 -19.32 29.27
C VAL A 66 -33.83 -18.41 28.83
N GLN A 67 -32.65 -18.99 28.66
CA GLN A 67 -31.52 -18.35 27.98
C GLN A 67 -31.22 -19.10 26.69
N CYS A 68 -30.81 -18.35 25.67
CA CYS A 68 -30.29 -18.89 24.43
C CYS A 68 -28.86 -18.41 24.25
N ILE A 69 -27.94 -19.34 23.98
CA ILE A 69 -26.52 -19.04 23.79
C ILE A 69 -26.17 -19.43 22.36
N GLU A 70 -25.70 -18.47 21.57
CA GLU A 70 -25.34 -18.71 20.18
C GLU A 70 -23.95 -19.35 20.09
N SER A 71 -23.77 -20.22 19.10
CA SER A 71 -22.46 -20.79 18.77
C SER A 71 -22.05 -20.38 17.36
N THR A 72 -20.89 -19.75 17.24
CA THR A 72 -20.28 -19.41 15.95
C THR A 72 -19.53 -20.59 15.31
N ALA A 73 -19.30 -21.67 16.06
CA ALA A 73 -18.49 -22.80 15.62
C ALA A 73 -19.21 -23.72 14.61
N ASN A 74 -20.54 -23.73 14.61
CA ASN A 74 -21.36 -24.68 13.84
C ASN A 74 -22.30 -23.98 12.85
N LEU A 75 -21.92 -22.80 12.37
CA LEU A 75 -22.69 -22.08 11.36
C LEU A 75 -22.46 -22.75 9.99
N ASN A 76 -23.55 -23.05 9.28
CA ASN A 76 -23.49 -23.61 7.95
C ASN A 76 -24.35 -22.82 6.97
N CYS A 77 -23.86 -22.73 5.74
CA CYS A 77 -24.61 -22.23 4.62
C CYS A 77 -24.39 -23.18 3.45
N ARG A 78 -25.48 -23.60 2.80
CA ARG A 78 -25.41 -24.47 1.62
C ARG A 78 -26.39 -24.02 0.55
N ILE A 79 -26.02 -24.28 -0.69
CA ILE A 79 -26.87 -24.04 -1.85
C ILE A 79 -27.80 -25.25 -2.03
N ALA A 80 -29.11 -25.00 -2.03
CA ALA A 80 -30.12 -26.02 -2.27
C ALA A 80 -30.44 -26.16 -3.76
N SER A 81 -30.53 -25.04 -4.49
CA SER A 81 -30.81 -25.02 -5.92
C SER A 81 -30.46 -23.68 -6.55
N ILE A 82 -30.14 -23.70 -7.85
CA ILE A 82 -29.92 -22.51 -8.67
C ILE A 82 -30.89 -22.57 -9.85
N ARG A 83 -31.69 -21.52 -10.05
CA ARG A 83 -32.46 -21.31 -11.29
C ARG A 83 -32.00 -20.01 -11.95
N ARG A 84 -31.96 -19.98 -13.28
CA ARG A 84 -31.59 -18.77 -14.04
C ARG A 84 -32.82 -18.20 -14.72
N GLU A 85 -33.06 -16.92 -14.55
CA GLU A 85 -34.22 -16.21 -15.10
C GLU A 85 -33.81 -14.84 -15.62
N ASN A 86 -34.63 -14.27 -16.50
CA ASN A 86 -34.52 -12.87 -16.90
C ASN A 86 -35.48 -12.05 -16.06
N ILE A 87 -34.97 -11.10 -15.28
CA ILE A 87 -35.79 -10.19 -14.47
C ILE A 87 -35.56 -8.75 -14.90
N LEU A 88 -36.51 -7.87 -14.58
CA LEU A 88 -36.36 -6.43 -14.80
C LEU A 88 -35.73 -5.77 -13.57
N VAL A 89 -34.52 -5.26 -13.71
CA VAL A 89 -33.83 -4.45 -12.69
C VAL A 89 -33.69 -3.03 -13.24
N GLY A 90 -34.38 -2.06 -12.62
CA GLY A 90 -34.36 -0.67 -13.09
C GLY A 90 -34.89 -0.49 -14.53
N GLY A 91 -35.79 -1.37 -14.98
CA GLY A 91 -36.35 -1.37 -16.34
C GLY A 91 -35.50 -2.09 -17.39
N VAL A 92 -34.33 -2.62 -17.03
CA VAL A 92 -33.46 -3.40 -17.93
C VAL A 92 -33.65 -4.89 -17.65
N SER A 93 -33.81 -5.68 -18.72
CA SER A 93 -33.84 -7.15 -18.63
C SER A 93 -32.44 -7.68 -18.39
N VAL A 94 -32.23 -8.31 -17.23
CA VAL A 94 -30.94 -8.88 -16.80
C VAL A 94 -31.13 -10.35 -16.49
N ARG A 95 -30.23 -11.19 -17.00
CA ARG A 95 -30.18 -12.61 -16.67
C ARG A 95 -29.49 -12.80 -15.32
N VAL A 96 -30.22 -13.35 -14.36
CA VAL A 96 -29.78 -13.52 -12.96
C VAL A 96 -29.82 -14.97 -12.52
N GLY A 97 -29.07 -15.31 -11.47
CA GLY A 97 -29.22 -16.57 -10.75
C GLY A 97 -30.11 -16.36 -9.52
N ILE A 98 -31.27 -16.99 -9.46
CA ILE A 98 -32.06 -17.09 -8.24
C ILE A 98 -31.58 -18.34 -7.49
N VAL A 99 -30.93 -18.11 -6.36
CA VAL A 99 -30.26 -19.15 -5.58
C VAL A 99 -31.02 -19.36 -4.29
N ARG A 100 -31.44 -20.61 -4.04
CA ARG A 100 -32.05 -21.01 -2.78
C ARG A 100 -30.95 -21.47 -1.84
N PHE A 101 -30.78 -20.76 -0.75
CA PHE A 101 -29.85 -21.09 0.31
C PHE A 101 -30.57 -21.77 1.46
N ILE A 102 -29.83 -22.62 2.16
CA ILE A 102 -30.21 -23.17 3.46
C ILE A 102 -29.14 -22.71 4.44
N PHE A 103 -29.54 -21.88 5.38
CA PHE A 103 -28.70 -21.38 6.45
C PHE A 103 -29.06 -22.11 7.74
N GLY A 104 -28.05 -22.51 8.49
CA GLY A 104 -28.25 -23.21 9.75
C GLY A 104 -27.14 -22.97 10.75
N GLY A 105 -27.44 -23.34 11.99
CA GLY A 105 -26.54 -23.21 13.12
C GLY A 105 -27.04 -23.99 14.32
N ASN A 106 -26.24 -23.99 15.38
CA ASN A 106 -26.62 -24.59 16.65
C ASN A 106 -26.63 -23.52 17.73
N VAL A 107 -27.67 -23.53 18.55
CA VAL A 107 -27.75 -22.71 19.77
C VAL A 107 -27.90 -23.63 20.97
N LEU A 108 -27.42 -23.20 22.14
CA LEU A 108 -27.64 -23.91 23.40
C LEU A 108 -28.77 -23.22 24.16
N VAL A 109 -29.86 -23.95 24.39
CA VAL A 109 -30.97 -23.47 25.23
C VAL A 109 -30.73 -23.91 26.66
N ARG A 110 -30.88 -22.98 27.60
CA ARG A 110 -30.81 -23.25 29.05
C ARG A 110 -32.11 -22.83 29.70
N ILE A 111 -32.66 -23.69 30.53
CA ILE A 111 -33.90 -23.41 31.28
C ILE A 111 -33.56 -23.34 32.77
N PHE A 112 -34.10 -22.33 33.44
CA PHE A 112 -33.89 -22.07 34.87
C PHE A 112 -35.22 -21.97 35.61
N ALA A 113 -35.26 -22.45 36.85
CA ALA A 113 -36.35 -22.23 37.79
C ALA A 113 -35.85 -21.41 38.98
N ASP A 114 -36.48 -20.27 39.27
CA ASP A 114 -36.07 -19.32 40.33
C ASP A 114 -34.57 -18.95 40.26
N GLY A 115 -34.03 -18.87 39.04
CA GLY A 115 -32.61 -18.61 38.77
C GLY A 115 -31.66 -19.81 38.89
N VAL A 116 -32.15 -21.00 39.23
CA VAL A 116 -31.37 -22.24 39.28
C VAL A 116 -31.50 -23.00 37.96
N LEU A 117 -30.37 -23.41 37.38
CA LEU A 117 -30.37 -24.17 36.13
C LEU A 117 -31.07 -25.53 36.32
N LEU A 118 -32.11 -25.79 35.53
CA LEU A 118 -32.80 -27.08 35.48
C LEU A 118 -32.13 -28.03 34.49
N CYS A 119 -31.95 -27.56 33.26
CA CYS A 119 -31.42 -28.35 32.16
C CYS A 119 -30.93 -27.44 31.02
N ASP A 120 -30.08 -28.02 30.18
CA ASP A 120 -29.70 -27.42 28.90
C ASP A 120 -29.74 -28.45 27.77
N PHE A 121 -29.96 -27.98 26.55
CA PHE A 121 -29.98 -28.84 25.37
C PHE A 121 -29.64 -28.06 24.09
N PRO A 122 -28.96 -28.70 23.13
CA PRO A 122 -28.65 -28.08 21.85
C PRO A 122 -29.89 -28.05 20.95
N VAL A 123 -30.07 -26.94 20.25
CA VAL A 123 -31.12 -26.75 19.24
C VAL A 123 -30.46 -26.44 17.90
N THR A 124 -30.77 -27.24 16.89
CA THR A 124 -30.39 -26.96 15.50
C THR A 124 -31.42 -26.01 14.88
N VAL A 125 -30.96 -24.83 14.52
CA VAL A 125 -31.77 -23.79 13.88
C VAL A 125 -31.46 -23.78 12.39
N GLN A 126 -32.49 -23.72 11.54
CA GLN A 126 -32.31 -23.69 10.09
C GLN A 126 -33.48 -22.95 9.44
N TYR A 127 -33.18 -22.20 8.39
CA TYR A 127 -34.17 -21.60 7.50
C TYR A 127 -33.66 -21.61 6.06
N ASP A 128 -34.57 -21.49 5.11
CA ASP A 128 -34.24 -21.32 3.71
C ASP A 128 -34.62 -19.93 3.20
N GLN A 129 -33.85 -19.45 2.23
CA GLN A 129 -34.05 -18.15 1.62
C GLN A 129 -33.65 -18.18 0.16
N GLU A 130 -34.46 -17.55 -0.69
CA GLU A 130 -34.05 -17.25 -2.07
C GLU A 130 -33.39 -15.87 -2.14
N MET A 131 -32.28 -15.78 -2.86
CA MET A 131 -31.58 -14.53 -3.16
C MET A 131 -31.33 -14.44 -4.66
N VAL A 132 -31.41 -13.22 -5.20
CA VAL A 132 -31.05 -12.93 -6.58
C VAL A 132 -29.58 -12.51 -6.64
N LEU A 133 -28.77 -13.24 -7.40
CA LEU A 133 -27.34 -13.01 -7.58
C LEU A 133 -26.98 -12.73 -9.04
N CYS A 134 -25.98 -11.87 -9.26
CA CYS A 134 -25.27 -11.76 -10.53
C CYS A 134 -24.40 -13.00 -10.75
N LEU A 135 -24.94 -13.98 -11.49
CA LEU A 135 -24.30 -15.28 -11.74
C LEU A 135 -24.23 -15.57 -13.27
N PRO A 136 -23.38 -14.85 -14.01
CA PRO A 136 -23.22 -15.06 -15.45
C PRO A 136 -22.64 -16.44 -15.76
N GLU A 137 -22.98 -17.03 -16.90
CA GLU A 137 -22.30 -18.24 -17.38
C GLU A 137 -20.82 -17.94 -17.68
N PRO A 138 -19.87 -18.86 -17.39
CA PRO A 138 -20.08 -20.24 -16.92
C PRO A 138 -20.15 -20.41 -15.39
N LEU A 139 -20.25 -19.33 -14.61
CA LEU A 139 -20.22 -19.41 -13.14
C LEU A 139 -21.39 -20.22 -12.60
N ASP A 140 -21.13 -21.03 -11.58
CA ASP A 140 -22.11 -21.92 -10.95
C ASP A 140 -21.99 -21.93 -9.42
N ALA A 141 -22.41 -23.02 -8.77
CA ALA A 141 -22.40 -23.16 -7.32
C ALA A 141 -20.99 -23.06 -6.73
N ASP A 142 -19.96 -23.48 -7.46
CA ASP A 142 -18.57 -23.48 -6.98
C ASP A 142 -17.99 -22.06 -6.91
N ASN A 143 -18.64 -21.10 -7.59
CA ASN A 143 -18.29 -19.69 -7.57
C ASN A 143 -19.02 -18.89 -6.48
N ILE A 144 -19.86 -19.53 -5.66
CA ILE A 144 -20.65 -18.84 -4.64
C ILE A 144 -20.05 -19.14 -3.27
N VAL A 145 -19.51 -18.10 -2.64
CA VAL A 145 -19.05 -18.15 -1.26
C VAL A 145 -20.15 -17.61 -0.37
N CYS A 146 -20.63 -18.40 0.58
CA CYS A 146 -21.64 -17.96 1.54
C CYS A 146 -21.21 -18.18 2.98
N ARG A 147 -21.50 -17.18 3.82
CA ARG A 147 -21.10 -17.13 5.22
C ARG A 147 -22.24 -16.55 6.06
N ILE A 148 -22.41 -17.09 7.26
CA ILE A 148 -23.24 -16.45 8.30
C ILE A 148 -22.29 -15.56 9.12
N ALA A 149 -22.47 -14.25 8.99
CA ALA A 149 -21.66 -13.25 9.68
C ALA A 149 -22.04 -13.13 11.17
N ALA A 150 -23.33 -13.26 11.49
CA ALA A 150 -23.84 -13.28 12.86
C ALA A 150 -25.12 -14.11 12.98
N LEU A 151 -25.28 -14.72 14.15
CA LEU A 151 -26.50 -15.38 14.61
C LEU A 151 -26.82 -14.79 15.98
N GLU A 152 -27.99 -14.20 16.14
CA GLU A 152 -28.51 -13.74 17.44
C GLU A 152 -29.77 -14.52 17.79
N CYS A 153 -29.89 -14.92 19.05
CA CYS A 153 -30.98 -15.75 19.54
C CYS A 153 -31.66 -15.11 20.75
N TYR A 154 -32.94 -14.78 20.59
CA TYR A 154 -33.77 -14.21 21.63
C TYR A 154 -34.84 -15.22 22.02
N PRO A 155 -34.77 -15.83 23.21
CA PRO A 155 -35.86 -16.66 23.69
C PRO A 155 -37.07 -15.76 23.98
N THR A 156 -38.27 -16.20 23.59
CA THR A 156 -39.49 -15.54 24.05
C THR A 156 -39.77 -15.95 25.50
N TYR A 157 -40.16 -14.99 26.34
CA TYR A 157 -40.31 -15.15 27.80
C TYR A 157 -41.43 -16.09 28.25
N SER A 158 -42.11 -16.78 27.33
CA SER A 158 -43.18 -17.72 27.64
C SER A 158 -42.78 -19.12 27.22
N LEU A 159 -42.56 -20.01 28.20
CA LEU A 159 -42.72 -21.43 27.94
C LEU A 159 -44.12 -21.67 27.44
N LEU A 160 -44.23 -22.32 26.29
CA LEU A 160 -45.52 -22.67 25.73
C LEU A 160 -46.03 -23.93 26.43
N LEU A 161 -47.32 -23.94 26.77
CA LEU A 161 -48.02 -25.05 27.43
C LEU A 161 -48.00 -26.38 26.63
N ASP A 162 -47.40 -26.38 25.44
CA ASP A 162 -47.23 -27.54 24.55
C ASP A 162 -45.85 -28.23 24.72
N GLY A 163 -45.03 -27.82 25.70
CA GLY A 163 -43.71 -28.40 25.94
C GLY A 163 -42.66 -27.95 24.92
N SER A 164 -42.84 -26.75 24.37
CA SER A 164 -41.90 -26.12 23.44
C SER A 164 -41.40 -24.76 23.92
N VAL A 165 -40.22 -24.39 23.44
CA VAL A 165 -39.66 -23.05 23.57
C VAL A 165 -39.74 -22.36 22.22
N GLU A 166 -40.23 -21.12 22.21
CA GLU A 166 -40.24 -20.29 21.02
C GLU A 166 -39.00 -19.39 21.01
N LEU A 167 -38.18 -19.53 19.96
CA LEU A 167 -36.96 -18.76 19.76
C LEU A 167 -37.17 -17.78 18.60
N ASP A 168 -36.72 -16.55 18.80
CA ASP A 168 -36.70 -15.48 17.81
C ASP A 168 -35.24 -15.26 17.38
N LEU A 169 -34.93 -15.61 16.14
CA LEU A 169 -33.58 -15.76 15.62
C LEU A 169 -33.32 -14.74 14.53
N LEU A 170 -32.19 -14.05 14.62
CA LEU A 170 -31.70 -13.13 13.60
C LEU A 170 -30.44 -13.71 12.96
N PHE A 171 -30.49 -13.92 11.65
CA PHE A 171 -29.34 -14.34 10.87
C PHE A 171 -28.87 -13.20 9.96
N CYS A 172 -27.60 -12.87 10.08
CA CYS A 172 -26.90 -11.97 9.19
C CYS A 172 -26.05 -12.81 8.23
N ASN A 173 -26.45 -12.87 6.96
CA ASN A 173 -25.73 -13.63 5.95
C ASN A 173 -24.96 -12.69 5.02
N GLU A 174 -23.83 -13.20 4.54
CA GLU A 174 -22.98 -12.60 3.53
C GLU A 174 -22.79 -13.61 2.40
N VAL A 175 -23.14 -13.22 1.18
CA VAL A 175 -23.02 -14.06 -0.03
C VAL A 175 -22.21 -13.30 -1.07
N GLN A 176 -21.17 -13.93 -1.59
CA GLN A 176 -20.29 -13.42 -2.64
C GLN A 176 -20.29 -14.37 -3.84
N VAL A 177 -20.30 -13.80 -5.04
CA VAL A 177 -20.02 -14.55 -6.27
C VAL A 177 -18.61 -14.19 -6.71
N GLU A 178 -17.71 -15.16 -6.71
CA GLU A 178 -16.29 -14.95 -6.99
C GLU A 178 -15.80 -15.85 -8.13
N ALA A 179 -14.96 -15.29 -8.99
CA ALA A 179 -14.22 -16.07 -9.95
C ALA A 179 -12.81 -15.52 -10.13
N GLU A 180 -11.89 -16.44 -10.39
CA GLU A 180 -10.51 -16.08 -10.66
C GLU A 180 -10.38 -15.41 -12.02
N VAL A 181 -9.73 -14.26 -12.05
CA VAL A 181 -9.50 -13.48 -13.25
C VAL A 181 -8.06 -12.96 -13.29
N LYS A 182 -7.66 -12.54 -14.48
CA LYS A 182 -6.44 -11.76 -14.70
C LYS A 182 -6.86 -10.31 -14.90
N LEU A 183 -6.39 -9.41 -14.06
CA LEU A 183 -6.77 -8.00 -14.11
C LEU A 183 -5.53 -7.10 -14.15
N GLU A 184 -5.74 -5.95 -14.76
CA GLU A 184 -4.96 -4.74 -14.58
C GLU A 184 -5.85 -3.78 -13.77
N VAL A 185 -5.36 -3.19 -12.69
CA VAL A 185 -6.22 -2.59 -11.66
C VAL A 185 -6.00 -1.10 -11.41
N LEU A 186 -7.10 -0.35 -11.45
CA LEU A 186 -7.33 0.90 -10.73
C LEU A 186 -8.46 0.61 -9.71
N ALA A 187 -8.21 0.78 -8.41
CA ALA A 187 -9.07 0.20 -7.36
C ALA A 187 -9.69 1.23 -6.39
N LYS A 188 -10.88 0.89 -5.86
CA LYS A 188 -11.57 1.53 -4.73
C LYS A 188 -12.20 0.44 -3.87
N PHE A 189 -12.33 0.65 -2.57
CA PHE A 189 -13.05 -0.29 -1.69
C PHE A 189 -14.49 -0.47 -2.14
N CYS A 190 -14.88 -1.72 -2.37
CA CYS A 190 -16.27 -2.11 -2.61
C CYS A 190 -17.05 -2.11 -1.29
N SER A 191 -18.37 -2.08 -1.36
CA SER A 191 -19.26 -2.33 -0.22
C SER A 191 -20.39 -3.24 -0.67
N PRO A 192 -20.91 -4.13 0.20
CA PRO A 192 -22.01 -4.99 -0.18
C PRO A 192 -23.26 -4.17 -0.48
N ARG A 193 -24.11 -4.68 -1.37
CA ARG A 193 -25.47 -4.16 -1.54
C ARG A 193 -26.43 -4.87 -0.58
N PRO A 194 -27.52 -4.20 -0.14
CA PRO A 194 -28.60 -4.89 0.56
C PRO A 194 -29.29 -5.91 -0.36
N ASN A 195 -29.94 -6.91 0.23
CA ASN A 195 -30.81 -7.84 -0.50
C ASN A 195 -32.17 -7.19 -0.84
N ASP A 196 -32.17 -6.22 -1.75
CA ASP A 196 -33.29 -5.33 -2.06
C ASP A 196 -33.97 -5.60 -3.41
N ILE A 197 -33.51 -6.60 -4.16
CA ILE A 197 -34.15 -7.04 -5.41
C ILE A 197 -35.35 -7.93 -5.04
N PRO A 198 -36.59 -7.45 -5.25
CA PRO A 198 -37.77 -8.16 -4.77
C PRO A 198 -37.99 -9.45 -5.55
N ILE A 199 -38.14 -10.55 -4.81
CA ILE A 199 -38.74 -11.79 -5.29
C ILE A 199 -40.26 -11.66 -5.03
N PRO A 200 -41.17 -12.29 -5.80
CA PRO A 200 -42.63 -12.15 -5.61
C PRO A 200 -43.22 -12.56 -4.24
N SER A 201 -42.42 -12.77 -3.20
CA SER A 201 -42.84 -12.99 -1.81
C SER A 201 -42.07 -12.06 -0.84
N PRO A 202 -42.75 -11.52 0.20
CA PRO A 202 -42.18 -10.47 1.04
C PRO A 202 -41.17 -11.01 2.06
N THR A 203 -40.00 -10.39 2.13
CA THR A 203 -39.00 -10.56 3.21
C THR A 203 -39.20 -9.50 4.29
N LEU A 204 -39.17 -9.92 5.56
CA LEU A 204 -39.20 -9.04 6.75
C LEU A 204 -37.77 -8.61 7.09
N GLY A 205 -37.50 -7.30 7.03
CA GLY A 205 -36.17 -6.74 7.19
C GLY A 205 -35.68 -6.67 8.65
N GLY A 206 -34.44 -7.11 8.88
CA GLY A 206 -33.57 -6.70 9.99
C GLY A 206 -32.40 -5.83 9.49
N TYR A 207 -31.57 -5.30 10.39
CA TYR A 207 -30.35 -4.57 10.03
C TYR A 207 -29.11 -5.37 10.44
N CYS A 208 -28.21 -5.66 9.50
CA CYS A 208 -26.88 -6.22 9.80
C CYS A 208 -25.93 -5.13 10.32
N PRO A 209 -24.97 -5.46 11.20
CA PRO A 209 -23.88 -4.55 11.53
C PRO A 209 -23.05 -4.20 10.27
N PRO A 210 -22.45 -2.99 10.20
CA PRO A 210 -21.67 -2.57 9.04
C PRO A 210 -20.39 -3.41 8.89
N ILE A 211 -20.01 -3.71 7.65
CA ILE A 211 -18.72 -4.33 7.36
C ILE A 211 -17.61 -3.30 7.56
N ALA A 212 -16.73 -3.55 8.53
CA ALA A 212 -15.55 -2.74 8.76
C ALA A 212 -14.36 -3.36 8.02
N PHE A 213 -13.80 -2.63 7.05
CA PHE A 213 -12.51 -2.98 6.47
C PHE A 213 -11.40 -2.67 7.47
N PRO A 214 -10.40 -3.55 7.65
CA PRO A 214 -9.20 -3.19 8.39
C PRO A 214 -8.57 -1.94 7.78
N PRO A 215 -8.16 -0.95 8.58
CA PRO A 215 -7.47 0.22 8.05
C PRO A 215 -6.16 -0.21 7.39
N GLN A 216 -5.83 0.40 6.24
CA GLN A 216 -4.48 0.33 5.69
C GLN A 216 -3.49 0.85 6.74
N CYS A 217 -2.25 0.33 6.77
CA CYS A 217 -1.20 0.73 7.70
C CYS A 217 -0.20 1.70 7.05
N PRO A 218 -0.55 2.96 6.74
CA PRO A 218 0.29 3.86 5.93
C PRO A 218 1.63 4.22 6.56
N ALA A 219 1.76 4.10 7.90
CA ALA A 219 3.05 4.29 8.58
C ALA A 219 4.07 3.18 8.25
N ILE A 220 3.62 2.04 7.70
CA ILE A 220 4.45 0.86 7.41
C ILE A 220 4.38 0.51 5.91
N PHE A 221 3.22 0.67 5.28
CA PHE A 221 2.99 0.24 3.91
C PHE A 221 1.83 0.98 3.19
N PRO A 222 2.00 1.38 1.90
CA PRO A 222 3.27 1.35 1.17
C PRO A 222 4.24 2.40 1.72
N ARG A 223 5.55 2.11 1.65
CA ARG A 223 6.57 3.11 1.98
C ARG A 223 6.61 4.18 0.88
N PRO A 224 6.98 5.44 1.21
CA PRO A 224 7.21 6.46 0.19
C PRO A 224 8.21 5.97 -0.85
N SER A 225 7.88 6.15 -2.13
CA SER A 225 8.81 6.00 -3.26
C SER A 225 9.54 7.32 -3.49
N CYS A 226 10.71 7.25 -4.12
CA CYS A 226 11.34 8.42 -4.72
C CYS A 226 10.69 8.80 -6.05
N ASP A 227 10.91 10.05 -6.46
CA ASP A 227 10.50 10.60 -7.75
C ASP A 227 11.50 10.26 -8.87
N CYS A 228 12.78 10.06 -8.53
CA CYS A 228 13.81 9.66 -9.49
C CYS A 228 14.82 8.71 -8.86
N GLN A 229 15.58 8.07 -9.72
CA GLN A 229 16.79 7.33 -9.36
C GLN A 229 17.96 7.76 -10.22
N ALA A 230 19.17 7.56 -9.72
CA ALA A 230 20.38 7.73 -10.51
C ALA A 230 21.47 6.79 -10.05
N THR A 231 22.30 6.36 -11.01
CA THR A 231 23.55 5.63 -10.84
C THR A 231 24.68 6.52 -11.35
N VAL A 232 25.75 6.76 -10.58
CA VAL A 232 26.93 7.49 -11.07
C VAL A 232 28.22 6.90 -10.53
N ASN A 233 29.25 6.80 -11.37
CA ASN A 233 30.61 6.58 -10.89
C ASN A 233 31.62 7.24 -11.85
N THR A 234 32.09 8.44 -11.51
CA THR A 234 32.94 9.28 -12.38
C THR A 234 34.22 9.71 -11.64
N LEU A 235 35.30 9.89 -12.39
CA LEU A 235 36.56 10.49 -11.93
C LEU A 235 37.01 11.48 -13.00
N ILE A 236 36.92 12.77 -12.69
CA ILE A 236 37.06 13.85 -13.68
C ILE A 236 38.19 14.77 -13.25
N PRO A 237 39.34 14.77 -13.94
CA PRO A 237 40.45 15.67 -13.65
C PRO A 237 40.22 17.06 -14.26
N GLY A 238 40.92 18.06 -13.76
CA GLY A 238 40.91 19.42 -14.32
C GLY A 238 39.61 20.19 -14.11
N VAL A 239 38.84 19.83 -13.07
CA VAL A 239 37.58 20.49 -12.72
C VAL A 239 37.88 21.81 -12.01
N GLY A 240 37.35 22.90 -12.55
CA GLY A 240 37.33 24.19 -11.87
C GLY A 240 36.30 24.18 -10.74
N VAL A 241 36.72 24.54 -9.54
CA VAL A 241 35.85 24.66 -8.35
C VAL A 241 35.98 26.04 -7.75
N THR A 242 34.97 26.46 -6.99
CA THR A 242 35.03 27.67 -6.18
C THR A 242 35.14 27.28 -4.70
N LEU A 243 36.18 27.77 -4.03
CA LEU A 243 36.40 27.58 -2.60
C LEU A 243 36.18 28.90 -1.83
N GLY A 244 35.49 28.83 -0.70
CA GLY A 244 35.34 29.94 0.23
C GLY A 244 34.21 30.93 -0.08
N LEU A 245 34.21 32.03 0.67
CA LEU A 245 33.12 33.02 0.72
C LEU A 245 33.32 34.14 -0.29
N PRO A 246 32.32 34.53 -1.11
CA PRO A 246 32.37 35.81 -1.82
C PRO A 246 32.60 36.98 -0.84
N PRO A 247 33.47 37.97 -1.15
CA PRO A 247 34.21 38.17 -2.40
C PRO A 247 35.57 37.45 -2.46
N ALA A 248 35.97 36.71 -1.43
CA ALA A 248 37.20 35.93 -1.34
C ALA A 248 37.05 34.50 -1.90
N ALA A 249 36.01 34.26 -2.72
CA ALA A 249 35.82 33.00 -3.41
C ALA A 249 36.92 32.84 -4.47
N VAL A 250 37.68 31.77 -4.37
CA VAL A 250 38.82 31.49 -5.24
C VAL A 250 38.46 30.36 -6.19
N ALA A 251 38.86 30.52 -7.45
CA ALA A 251 38.84 29.42 -8.41
C ALA A 251 40.07 28.52 -8.23
N GLU A 252 39.85 27.25 -7.91
CA GLU A 252 40.88 26.22 -7.84
C GLU A 252 40.63 25.14 -8.91
N ILE A 253 41.65 24.34 -9.22
CA ILE A 253 41.55 23.24 -10.19
C ILE A 253 41.94 21.92 -9.52
N GLY A 254 41.05 20.94 -9.62
CA GLY A 254 41.29 19.63 -9.02
C GLY A 254 40.72 18.47 -9.82
N THR A 255 40.76 17.30 -9.21
CA THR A 255 40.08 16.10 -9.67
C THR A 255 38.87 15.84 -8.80
N VAL A 256 37.70 15.66 -9.39
CA VAL A 256 36.49 15.27 -8.67
C VAL A 256 36.23 13.79 -8.87
N GLN A 257 35.84 13.11 -7.79
CA GLN A 257 35.26 11.78 -7.85
C GLN A 257 33.87 11.80 -7.23
N LEU A 258 32.88 11.26 -7.94
CA LEU A 258 31.55 11.02 -7.42
C LEU A 258 31.21 9.54 -7.57
N ILE A 259 30.82 8.92 -6.46
CA ILE A 259 30.25 7.57 -6.39
C ILE A 259 28.82 7.75 -5.92
N ALA A 260 27.80 7.29 -6.64
CA ALA A 260 26.40 7.50 -6.24
C ALA A 260 25.44 6.39 -6.69
N ASP A 261 24.46 6.11 -5.81
CA ASP A 261 23.18 5.48 -6.14
C ASP A 261 22.08 6.13 -5.26
N ILE A 262 21.40 7.17 -5.76
CA ILE A 262 20.65 8.16 -4.94
C ILE A 262 19.17 7.81 -4.71
N CYS A 263 18.64 6.78 -5.34
CA CYS A 263 17.43 6.14 -4.86
C CYS A 263 17.27 4.78 -5.57
N PRO A 264 18.07 3.78 -5.19
CA PRO A 264 18.15 2.54 -5.94
C PRO A 264 16.79 1.85 -5.95
N SER A 265 16.31 1.53 -7.16
CA SER A 265 14.98 0.94 -7.36
C SER A 265 13.85 1.76 -6.76
N CYS A 266 13.97 3.09 -6.82
CA CYS A 266 12.97 4.03 -6.30
C CYS A 266 12.69 3.89 -4.80
N ASN A 267 13.60 3.27 -4.05
CA ASN A 267 13.51 3.09 -2.61
C ASN A 267 14.38 4.11 -1.84
N PRO A 268 13.77 5.06 -1.10
CA PRO A 268 14.50 6.11 -0.38
C PRO A 268 15.39 5.55 0.73
N GLY A 269 15.13 4.34 1.23
CA GLY A 269 15.94 3.71 2.26
C GLY A 269 17.33 3.25 1.80
N GLY A 270 17.59 3.25 0.48
CA GLY A 270 18.86 2.82 -0.10
C GLY A 270 19.73 3.96 -0.66
N SER A 271 19.31 5.21 -0.54
CA SER A 271 20.02 6.36 -1.12
C SER A 271 21.42 6.52 -0.53
N THR A 272 22.45 6.60 -1.38
CA THR A 272 23.84 6.84 -0.96
C THR A 272 24.61 7.64 -2.02
N PHE A 273 25.59 8.44 -1.58
CA PHE A 273 26.66 8.93 -2.45
C PHE A 273 27.90 9.29 -1.62
N THR A 274 29.04 9.43 -2.29
CA THR A 274 30.25 10.05 -1.73
C THR A 274 30.88 10.95 -2.77
N PHE A 275 31.33 12.12 -2.35
CA PHE A 275 31.99 13.09 -3.21
C PHE A 275 33.41 13.35 -2.71
N ASN A 276 34.42 13.27 -3.57
CA ASN A 276 35.80 13.61 -3.25
C ASN A 276 36.28 14.72 -4.18
N PHE A 277 37.01 15.67 -3.60
CA PHE A 277 37.81 16.64 -4.33
C PHE A 277 39.28 16.40 -4.00
N PHE A 278 40.09 16.20 -5.04
CA PHE A 278 41.54 16.10 -4.95
C PHE A 278 42.14 17.36 -5.57
N ASP A 279 42.68 18.21 -4.72
CA ASP A 279 43.40 19.40 -5.12
C ASP A 279 44.64 19.03 -5.95
N THR A 280 45.01 19.86 -6.92
CA THR A 280 46.19 19.64 -7.77
C THR A 280 47.25 20.69 -7.44
N PRO A 281 48.01 20.54 -6.34
CA PRO A 281 48.97 21.54 -5.92
C PRO A 281 50.08 21.69 -6.96
N GLY A 282 50.22 22.87 -7.57
CA GLY A 282 51.30 23.10 -8.51
C GLY A 282 51.26 24.45 -9.24
N PRO A 283 52.38 24.85 -9.89
CA PRO A 283 52.49 26.12 -10.59
C PRO A 283 51.77 26.00 -11.94
N THR A 284 50.44 25.95 -11.93
CA THR A 284 49.62 26.28 -13.10
C THR A 284 49.66 27.82 -13.28
N PRO A 285 49.24 28.41 -14.42
CA PRO A 285 49.53 29.84 -14.70
C PRO A 285 48.91 30.83 -13.72
N LEU A 286 48.11 30.37 -12.73
CA LEU A 286 47.76 31.10 -11.52
C LEU A 286 48.29 30.34 -10.29
N PRO A 287 49.04 30.97 -9.37
CA PRO A 287 49.40 30.36 -8.10
C PRO A 287 48.13 30.08 -7.26
N ASP A 288 48.09 28.93 -6.57
CA ASP A 288 47.06 28.59 -5.56
C ASP A 288 46.85 29.81 -4.66
N VAL A 289 45.61 30.29 -4.55
CA VAL A 289 45.34 31.49 -3.74
C VAL A 289 45.24 31.12 -2.26
N PHE A 290 44.87 29.88 -1.96
CA PHE A 290 44.98 29.29 -0.62
C PHE A 290 46.22 28.39 -0.52
N PRO A 291 47.18 28.71 0.36
CA PRO A 291 48.34 27.85 0.55
C PRO A 291 47.95 26.52 1.20
N GLY A 292 48.29 25.40 0.55
CA GLY A 292 48.17 24.05 1.08
C GLY A 292 47.06 23.22 0.45
N ASP A 293 47.12 21.90 0.64
CA ASP A 293 46.21 20.91 0.06
C ASP A 293 44.76 21.06 0.58
N GLN A 294 43.86 21.47 -0.32
CA GLN A 294 42.42 21.64 -0.06
C GLN A 294 41.59 20.37 -0.33
N SER A 295 42.23 19.22 -0.52
CA SER A 295 41.53 17.96 -0.78
C SER A 295 40.59 17.56 0.38
N PHE A 296 39.42 17.03 0.05
CA PHE A 296 38.45 16.56 1.04
C PHE A 296 37.57 15.40 0.54
N ASN A 297 37.04 14.63 1.48
CA ASN A 297 35.92 13.71 1.28
C ASN A 297 34.65 14.32 1.88
N PHE A 298 33.53 14.18 1.17
CA PHE A 298 32.20 14.50 1.67
C PHE A 298 31.32 13.26 1.69
N SER A 299 30.74 13.01 2.86
CA SER A 299 29.83 11.88 3.11
C SER A 299 28.49 12.42 3.66
N PRO A 300 27.36 12.18 2.96
CA PRO A 300 26.05 12.64 3.41
C PRO A 300 25.60 11.91 4.69
N THR A 301 24.99 12.64 5.61
CA THR A 301 24.33 12.11 6.82
C THR A 301 22.82 12.03 6.64
N THR A 302 22.25 12.90 5.81
CA THR A 302 20.85 12.85 5.39
C THR A 302 20.75 13.08 3.90
N ILE A 303 19.78 12.44 3.24
CA ILE A 303 19.49 12.62 1.83
C ILE A 303 17.98 12.83 1.71
N SER A 304 17.56 13.96 1.15
CA SER A 304 16.16 14.22 0.83
C SER A 304 15.68 13.26 -0.25
N SER A 305 14.38 12.99 -0.34
CA SER A 305 13.82 12.34 -1.52
C SER A 305 14.25 13.12 -2.78
N PRO A 306 14.77 12.46 -3.82
CA PRO A 306 15.14 13.13 -5.06
C PRO A 306 13.90 13.66 -5.75
N THR A 307 14.05 14.82 -6.38
CA THR A 307 13.01 15.47 -7.20
C THR A 307 13.48 15.55 -8.64
N CYS A 308 12.62 15.16 -9.59
CA CYS A 308 12.96 15.15 -11.01
C CYS A 308 12.92 16.57 -11.56
N ILE A 309 13.88 16.88 -12.42
CA ILE A 309 14.01 18.18 -13.06
C ILE A 309 14.22 18.00 -14.56
N THR A 310 13.63 18.91 -15.34
CA THR A 310 13.85 19.03 -16.79
C THR A 310 14.61 20.30 -17.14
N VAL A 311 14.95 21.12 -16.13
CA VAL A 311 15.72 22.35 -16.27
C VAL A 311 16.74 22.40 -15.14
N LEU A 312 18.00 22.69 -15.48
CA LEU A 312 19.06 22.85 -14.48
C LEU A 312 18.80 24.09 -13.60
N PRO A 313 18.93 23.97 -12.27
CA PRO A 313 18.80 25.11 -11.39
C PRO A 313 20.01 26.04 -11.53
N ALA A 314 19.77 27.34 -11.57
CA ALA A 314 20.80 28.38 -11.65
C ALA A 314 21.51 28.58 -10.29
N LEU A 315 22.19 27.54 -9.80
CA LEU A 315 22.82 27.52 -8.48
C LEU A 315 24.17 28.25 -8.42
N ILE A 316 24.83 28.44 -9.56
CA ILE A 316 26.14 29.10 -9.64
C ILE A 316 26.03 30.33 -10.56
N PRO A 317 26.18 31.56 -10.03
CA PRO A 317 26.14 32.78 -10.82
C PRO A 317 27.22 32.79 -11.91
N GLY A 318 26.85 33.15 -13.14
CA GLY A 318 27.78 33.33 -14.26
C GLY A 318 28.18 32.07 -15.01
N VAL A 319 27.67 30.89 -14.63
CA VAL A 319 27.87 29.64 -15.37
C VAL A 319 26.72 29.42 -16.35
N VAL A 320 27.03 29.30 -17.65
CA VAL A 320 26.07 28.91 -18.67
C VAL A 320 25.96 27.39 -18.67
N LEU A 321 24.79 26.87 -18.29
CA LEU A 321 24.53 25.44 -18.21
C LEU A 321 23.84 24.93 -19.49
N PRO A 322 24.14 23.70 -19.93
CA PRO A 322 23.47 23.10 -21.09
C PRO A 322 21.99 22.80 -20.80
N ALA A 323 21.22 22.56 -21.86
CA ALA A 323 19.88 21.97 -21.71
C ALA A 323 20.00 20.52 -21.23
N ILE A 324 18.99 20.03 -20.51
CA ILE A 324 18.95 18.66 -20.00
C ILE A 324 17.70 17.94 -20.49
N VAL A 325 17.80 16.62 -20.62
CA VAL A 325 16.67 15.73 -20.89
C VAL A 325 15.96 15.43 -19.58
N ILE A 326 16.72 14.94 -18.59
CA ILE A 326 16.25 14.63 -17.26
C ILE A 326 17.38 14.84 -16.28
N GLY A 327 17.05 15.30 -15.09
CA GLY A 327 17.96 15.34 -13.97
C GLY A 327 17.21 15.11 -12.68
N MET A 328 17.96 15.10 -11.59
CA MET A 328 17.40 15.09 -10.26
C MET A 328 18.19 16.03 -9.35
N THR A 329 17.51 16.52 -8.33
CA THR A 329 18.12 17.29 -7.25
C THR A 329 17.91 16.57 -5.93
N VAL A 330 18.97 16.46 -5.14
CA VAL A 330 18.89 16.06 -3.73
C VAL A 330 19.58 17.07 -2.85
N THR A 331 19.05 17.22 -1.66
CA THR A 331 19.58 18.11 -0.62
C THR A 331 19.75 17.34 0.68
N GLY A 332 20.53 17.88 1.59
CA GLY A 332 20.67 17.28 2.90
C GLY A 332 21.81 17.88 3.68
N THR A 333 22.26 17.10 4.67
CA THR A 333 23.43 17.42 5.49
C THR A 333 24.48 16.34 5.29
N GLY A 334 25.75 16.68 5.47
CA GLY A 334 26.83 15.72 5.45
C GLY A 334 28.08 16.24 6.14
N VAL A 335 29.08 15.36 6.24
CA VAL A 335 30.36 15.66 6.86
C VAL A 335 31.41 15.80 5.77
N GLN A 336 32.03 16.97 5.72
CA GLN A 336 33.26 17.22 4.98
C GLN A 336 34.45 16.88 5.87
N THR A 337 35.39 16.08 5.37
CA THR A 337 36.65 15.76 6.05
C THR A 337 37.82 16.14 5.16
N PHE A 338 38.62 17.12 5.59
CA PHE A 338 39.84 17.52 4.88
C PHE A 338 40.91 16.43 5.01
N THR A 339 41.50 16.01 3.89
CA THR A 339 42.45 14.89 3.87
C THR A 339 43.78 15.24 4.55
N SER A 340 44.20 16.50 4.43
CA SER A 340 45.49 16.99 4.93
C SER A 340 45.50 17.17 6.46
N THR A 341 44.37 17.57 7.04
CA THR A 341 44.28 17.90 8.49
C THR A 341 43.41 16.92 9.29
N GLY A 342 42.53 16.16 8.62
CA GLY A 342 41.49 15.36 9.27
C GLY A 342 40.38 16.20 9.90
N THR A 343 40.38 17.53 9.70
CA THR A 343 39.35 18.41 10.26
C THR A 343 38.00 18.10 9.62
N GLN A 344 36.97 17.99 10.45
CA GLN A 344 35.61 17.71 10.02
C GLN A 344 34.70 18.92 10.17
N GLN A 345 33.79 19.08 9.21
CA GLN A 345 32.77 20.12 9.21
C GLN A 345 31.43 19.52 8.78
N THR A 346 30.35 19.90 9.45
CA THR A 346 29.00 19.55 9.00
C THR A 346 28.47 20.66 8.11
N LEU A 347 28.09 20.30 6.89
CA LEU A 347 27.61 21.24 5.88
C LEU A 347 26.26 20.76 5.34
N ASN A 348 25.46 21.73 4.91
CA ASN A 348 24.36 21.48 4.01
C ASN A 348 24.92 21.23 2.60
N TYR A 349 24.22 20.43 1.82
CA TYR A 349 24.58 20.22 0.42
C TYR A 349 23.37 20.27 -0.50
N THR A 350 23.65 20.64 -1.75
CA THR A 350 22.77 20.44 -2.91
C THR A 350 23.58 19.70 -3.97
N LEU A 351 23.11 18.53 -4.37
CA LEU A 351 23.67 17.74 -5.48
C LEU A 351 22.64 17.68 -6.61
N VAL A 352 23.06 18.05 -7.81
CA VAL A 352 22.28 17.93 -9.03
C VAL A 352 23.02 16.98 -9.97
N LEU A 353 22.31 15.97 -10.45
CA LEU A 353 22.79 15.04 -11.49
C LEU A 353 21.85 15.19 -12.67
N ALA A 354 22.37 15.42 -13.88
CA ALA A 354 21.52 15.62 -15.04
C ALA A 354 22.12 15.10 -16.33
N GLU A 355 21.29 14.41 -17.10
CA GLU A 355 21.58 13.96 -18.45
C GLU A 355 21.28 15.05 -19.47
N THR A 356 22.25 15.36 -20.34
CA THR A 356 22.08 16.42 -21.35
C THR A 356 21.52 15.93 -22.68
N GLY A 357 21.56 14.61 -22.91
CA GLY A 357 21.05 13.93 -24.09
C GLY A 357 22.12 13.04 -24.74
N ILE A 358 21.67 12.11 -25.58
CA ILE A 358 22.49 11.02 -26.11
C ILE A 358 23.80 11.54 -26.73
N GLY A 359 24.93 11.07 -26.18
CA GLY A 359 26.27 11.37 -26.67
C GLY A 359 26.78 12.77 -26.35
N LEU A 360 26.09 13.54 -25.52
CA LEU A 360 26.56 14.81 -24.97
C LEU A 360 27.09 14.61 -23.54
N PRO A 361 28.04 15.44 -23.07
CA PRO A 361 28.53 15.32 -21.71
C PRO A 361 27.48 15.73 -20.68
N ASP A 362 27.31 14.92 -19.64
CA ASP A 362 26.37 15.17 -18.56
C ASP A 362 26.87 16.21 -17.56
N VAL A 363 25.97 16.59 -16.65
CA VAL A 363 26.19 17.64 -15.67
C VAL A 363 26.10 17.10 -14.25
N ILE A 364 27.13 17.41 -13.45
CA ILE A 364 27.09 17.31 -11.99
C ILE A 364 27.24 18.72 -11.41
N ILE A 365 26.33 19.13 -10.52
CA ILE A 365 26.49 20.34 -9.72
C ILE A 365 26.55 19.92 -8.26
N MET A 366 27.61 20.33 -7.56
CA MET A 366 27.76 20.10 -6.13
C MET A 366 27.96 21.44 -5.43
N LEU A 367 27.07 21.74 -4.48
CA LEU A 367 27.13 22.93 -3.64
C LEU A 367 27.23 22.48 -2.19
N LEU A 368 28.22 22.99 -1.45
CA LEU A 368 28.28 22.86 0.00
C LEU A 368 28.11 24.23 0.64
N SER A 369 27.24 24.30 1.64
CA SER A 369 26.99 25.53 2.39
C SER A 369 26.94 25.27 3.89
N ASP A 370 27.26 26.29 4.67
CA ASP A 370 27.12 26.23 6.11
C ASP A 370 25.62 26.25 6.54
N PRO A 371 25.30 26.08 7.83
CA PRO A 371 23.94 26.17 8.33
C PRO A 371 23.24 27.52 8.11
N LEU A 372 23.99 28.59 7.81
CA LEU A 372 23.48 29.92 7.49
C LEU A 372 23.24 30.10 5.98
N GLY A 373 23.46 29.06 5.18
CA GLY A 373 23.27 29.05 3.72
C GLY A 373 24.45 29.65 2.95
N VAL A 374 25.58 29.89 3.61
CA VAL A 374 26.74 30.50 3.00
C VAL A 374 27.59 29.44 2.31
N VAL A 375 27.84 29.62 1.01
CA VAL A 375 28.55 28.64 0.17
C VAL A 375 30.03 28.57 0.55
N SER A 376 30.51 27.37 0.84
CA SER A 376 31.92 27.08 1.14
C SER A 376 32.64 26.34 0.00
N PHE A 377 31.88 25.61 -0.82
CA PHE A 377 32.37 24.90 -1.99
C PHE A 377 31.30 24.89 -3.09
N ALA A 378 31.71 25.12 -4.33
CA ALA A 378 30.84 24.95 -5.50
C ALA A 378 31.61 24.32 -6.66
N ALA A 379 31.01 23.32 -7.30
CA ALA A 379 31.51 22.70 -8.52
C ALA A 379 30.37 22.54 -9.53
N ALA A 380 30.60 22.95 -10.78
CA ALA A 380 29.75 22.61 -11.92
C ALA A 380 30.61 21.87 -12.95
N ILE A 381 30.30 20.61 -13.15
CA ILE A 381 31.08 19.67 -13.96
C ILE A 381 30.23 19.35 -15.18
N THR A 382 30.58 19.92 -16.34
CA THR A 382 29.80 19.81 -17.59
C THR A 382 30.53 18.96 -18.64
N VAL A 383 31.41 18.08 -18.19
CA VAL A 383 32.26 17.21 -19.02
C VAL A 383 32.16 15.75 -18.59
N VAL A 384 31.08 15.41 -17.88
CA VAL A 384 30.85 14.05 -17.40
C VAL A 384 30.56 13.16 -18.62
N PRO A 385 31.27 12.04 -18.82
CA PRO A 385 30.96 11.15 -19.93
C PRO A 385 29.54 10.60 -19.81
N ASP A 386 28.75 10.68 -20.90
CA ASP A 386 27.37 10.17 -21.06
C ASP A 386 27.18 8.74 -20.49
N ALA A 387 28.19 7.88 -20.62
CA ALA A 387 28.12 6.50 -20.14
C ALA A 387 28.30 6.34 -18.61
N GLN A 388 28.60 7.41 -17.86
CA GLN A 388 28.98 7.34 -16.44
C GLN A 388 27.95 7.94 -15.48
N LEU A 389 26.95 8.66 -15.99
CA LEU A 389 25.86 9.24 -15.22
C LEU A 389 24.56 8.81 -15.90
N LEU A 390 23.65 8.22 -15.14
CA LEU A 390 22.32 7.85 -15.63
C LEU A 390 21.29 8.33 -14.63
N VAL A 391 20.29 9.06 -15.10
CA VAL A 391 19.14 9.52 -14.30
C VAL A 391 17.86 9.00 -14.93
N GLN A 392 16.94 8.50 -14.11
CA GLN A 392 15.66 7.96 -14.55
C GLN A 392 14.53 8.44 -13.63
N ASP A 393 13.38 8.68 -14.24
CA ASP A 393 12.12 8.96 -13.55
C ASP A 393 11.57 7.68 -12.91
N CYS A 394 11.15 7.78 -11.64
CA CYS A 394 10.46 6.74 -10.91
C CYS A 394 8.95 6.95 -11.05
N ILE A 395 8.41 6.56 -12.21
CA ILE A 395 6.99 6.78 -12.59
C ILE A 395 6.06 6.38 -11.44
N THR A 396 5.23 7.32 -11.00
CA THR A 396 4.23 7.15 -9.94
C THR A 396 2.81 7.15 -10.51
N PHE A 397 1.83 6.71 -9.70
CA PHE A 397 0.41 6.75 -10.10
C PHE A 397 -0.10 8.14 -10.52
N PRO A 398 0.21 9.24 -9.80
CA PRO A 398 -0.11 10.59 -10.26
C PRO A 398 0.32 10.89 -11.70
N ASP A 399 1.52 10.47 -12.11
CA ASP A 399 2.08 10.75 -13.44
C ASP A 399 1.24 10.10 -14.55
N VAL A 400 0.65 8.94 -14.27
CA VAL A 400 -0.22 8.22 -15.21
C VAL A 400 -1.65 8.77 -15.22
N LEU A 401 -2.13 9.32 -14.10
CA LEU A 401 -3.47 9.91 -13.99
C LEU A 401 -3.54 11.31 -14.61
N SER A 402 -2.44 12.06 -14.61
CA SER A 402 -2.29 13.30 -15.37
C SER A 402 -1.79 13.01 -16.79
N GLY A 403 -2.59 12.29 -17.58
CA GLY A 403 -2.35 12.21 -19.03
C GLY A 403 -2.28 13.61 -19.65
N PRO A 404 -1.67 13.76 -20.85
CA PRO A 404 -1.48 15.06 -21.48
C PRO A 404 -2.83 15.77 -21.55
N THR A 405 -2.90 17.00 -21.04
CA THR A 405 -3.98 17.91 -21.41
C THR A 405 -3.92 18.05 -22.93
N ILE A 406 -4.82 17.35 -23.61
CA ILE A 406 -5.04 17.52 -25.05
C ILE A 406 -5.40 19.01 -25.22
N PRO A 407 -4.67 19.77 -26.05
CA PRO A 407 -5.01 21.16 -26.34
C PRO A 407 -6.39 21.29 -26.99
#